data_AF-A0A087Y6B9-F1
#
_entry.id   AF-A0A087Y6B9-F1
#
_cell.length_a   1.000
_cell.length_b   1.000
_cell.length_c   1.000
_cell.angle_alpha   90.00
_cell.angle_beta   90.00
_cell.angle_gamma   90.00
#
_symmetry.space_group_name_H-M   'P 1'
#
loop_
_entity.id
_entity.type
_entity.pdbx_description
1 polymer ?
#
loop_
_entity_poly.entity_id
_entity_poly.type
_entity_poly.pdbx_seq_one_letter_code
_entity_poly.pdbx_strand_id
1 'polypeptide(L)'
;MTTQVLDDLKEEDEEEEEDEEGCVNPTEVKMSQIVMPCHCNHRQELSVGQLLKWMDSTACLSAERHAGSLCVTASMDDIHFEHTISVGQVVNIRAKVNRAFNTSMEVGIHVSCEDLFSDRHWRVCHSYATFVTQRTNTGQKVTLRPVAPQTQREHVEYSVAAERRRVRMLHSDIVKELLSSGSVEQADSSAVCSGTAAEKTRVESVELVLPPHANHQVNTFGGQIMAWMVNVATIAARPSRLCQAHPTLRAIDMFTFRGPSQVGDRLLLRAIVNNAFKNSLEVGVRAEAYQEEGPNRHINSAFMTFEVLDDSGKPCTLPRIRPEPLEGERRFQEATARKKIRLDRKYIISRKQSEVPLSVPWDPRNQVYLSYNNVSALKMLAARKNWRLSTEKDKVRLYTLEQKSMLSFRVEAEVDVPAHRAFCLLADLSNRTSWDMHYKKCELIHGVDDDDFIYRVVTPSVRQAAGGSPTSTNPGEGVLQDFILLASRRKPCGHGDPYVIALRSVSLATHPPFEGYNRGEVLCAGFTILETNNNMSLISYYNQASPEVLPYISTDIAGLSSSFYHTFCSCSQYLSRNGQLPASEEVTGNYGAANTSLLSEVVHSTPL
;
A
#
# COMPACT_ATOMS: atom_id res chain seq x y z
N MET A 1 14.48 -38.24 7.68
CA MET A 1 15.25 -37.25 6.91
C MET A 1 14.33 -36.10 6.47
N THR A 2 13.54 -35.56 7.40
CA THR A 2 12.42 -34.64 7.10
C THR A 2 12.34 -33.47 8.08
N THR A 3 13.46 -33.22 8.76
CA THR A 3 13.59 -32.22 9.83
C THR A 3 14.79 -31.29 9.62
N GLN A 4 15.51 -31.40 8.51
CA GLN A 4 16.68 -30.55 8.20
C GLN A 4 16.44 -29.56 7.05
N VAL A 5 15.32 -29.64 6.31
CA VAL A 5 15.04 -28.73 5.17
C VAL A 5 14.11 -27.57 5.55
N LEU A 6 13.61 -27.55 6.80
CA LEU A 6 12.73 -26.47 7.28
C LEU A 6 13.48 -25.36 8.05
N ASP A 7 14.74 -25.60 8.42
CA ASP A 7 15.59 -24.60 9.07
C ASP A 7 16.36 -23.74 8.05
N ASP A 8 16.73 -24.30 6.89
CA ASP A 8 17.48 -23.59 5.83
C ASP A 8 16.69 -22.46 5.11
N LEU A 9 15.38 -22.29 5.37
CA LEU A 9 14.56 -21.21 4.80
C LEU A 9 14.28 -20.07 5.78
N LYS A 10 14.88 -20.10 6.98
CA LYS A 10 14.81 -19.03 7.98
C LYS A 10 16.10 -18.23 8.15
N GLU A 11 17.21 -18.66 7.54
CA GLU A 11 18.53 -18.04 7.74
C GLU A 11 18.82 -16.87 6.78
N GLU A 12 17.96 -16.53 5.80
CA GLU A 12 18.22 -15.41 4.87
C GLU A 12 17.85 -14.01 5.42
N ASP A 13 17.31 -13.89 6.65
CA ASP A 13 16.97 -12.60 7.28
C ASP A 13 17.99 -12.15 8.37
N GLU A 14 19.10 -12.87 8.54
CA GLU A 14 20.27 -12.41 9.33
C GLU A 14 21.31 -11.76 8.40
N GLU A 15 20.97 -10.60 7.83
CA GLU A 15 22.02 -9.64 7.49
C GLU A 15 22.61 -9.20 8.83
N GLU A 16 23.67 -9.90 9.26
CA GLU A 16 24.53 -9.51 10.36
C GLU A 16 24.84 -8.01 10.22
N GLU A 17 24.45 -7.22 11.21
CA GLU A 17 25.04 -5.90 11.43
C GLU A 17 26.49 -6.13 11.88
N GLU A 18 27.36 -6.55 10.94
CA GLU A 18 28.79 -6.35 11.12
C GLU A 18 28.99 -4.82 11.18
N ASP A 19 29.10 -4.33 12.42
CA ASP A 19 29.65 -3.01 12.71
C ASP A 19 31.02 -2.96 12.01
N GLU A 20 31.09 -2.38 10.80
CA GLU A 20 32.36 -2.05 10.16
C GLU A 20 33.16 -1.19 11.15
N GLU A 21 34.13 -1.81 11.81
CA GLU A 21 35.02 -1.20 12.79
C GLU A 21 35.70 0.02 12.15
N GLY A 22 35.30 1.23 12.54
CA GLY A 22 36.14 2.41 12.30
C GLY A 22 35.49 3.78 12.33
N CYS A 23 34.17 3.93 12.14
CA CYS A 23 33.58 5.28 12.15
C CYS A 23 32.24 5.35 12.90
N VAL A 24 32.32 5.57 14.21
CA VAL A 24 31.15 5.98 14.99
C VAL A 24 30.70 7.33 14.45
N ASN A 25 29.52 7.38 13.84
CA ASN A 25 28.93 8.64 13.42
C ASN A 25 28.81 9.57 14.63
N PRO A 26 29.39 10.79 14.60
CA PRO A 26 29.39 11.67 15.77
C PRO A 26 27.97 12.11 16.19
N THR A 27 26.99 11.93 15.31
CA THR A 27 25.58 12.22 15.55
C THR A 27 24.78 11.05 16.11
N GLU A 28 25.35 9.84 16.14
CA GLU A 28 24.61 8.66 16.59
C GLU A 28 24.38 8.70 18.11
N VAL A 29 23.14 8.39 18.50
CA VAL A 29 22.74 8.26 19.90
C VAL A 29 22.08 6.90 20.07
N LYS A 30 22.60 6.13 21.02
CA LYS A 30 22.04 4.84 21.42
C LYS A 30 21.41 4.98 22.81
N MET A 31 20.20 4.47 22.97
CA MET A 31 19.48 4.39 24.24
C MET A 31 18.98 2.96 24.43
N SER A 32 19.36 2.35 25.56
CA SER A 32 18.88 1.02 25.96
C SER A 32 18.07 1.15 27.23
N GLN A 33 16.86 0.59 27.24
CA GLN A 33 15.99 0.59 28.41
C GLN A 33 15.31 -0.76 28.60
N ILE A 34 15.34 -1.25 29.84
CA ILE A 34 14.56 -2.42 30.24
C ILE A 34 13.09 -2.04 30.41
N VAL A 35 12.19 -2.86 29.87
CA VAL A 35 10.76 -2.68 30.02
C VAL A 35 10.32 -3.12 31.42
N MET A 36 10.05 -2.13 32.27
CA MET A 36 9.51 -2.33 33.61
C MET A 36 7.96 -2.35 33.59
N PRO A 37 7.33 -2.93 34.63
CA PRO A 37 5.86 -2.93 34.76
C PRO A 37 5.21 -1.55 34.69
N CYS A 38 5.88 -0.50 35.16
CA CYS A 38 5.38 0.89 35.08
C CYS A 38 5.32 1.45 33.65
N HIS A 39 6.02 0.83 32.70
CA HIS A 39 6.01 1.23 31.28
C HIS A 39 4.93 0.51 30.49
N CYS A 40 4.25 -0.46 31.10
CA CYS A 40 3.38 -1.38 30.40
C CYS A 40 1.89 -1.08 30.59
N ASN A 41 1.11 -1.60 29.66
CA ASN A 41 -0.33 -1.68 29.75
C ASN A 41 -0.75 -2.81 30.73
N HIS A 42 -2.05 -2.94 30.95
CA HIS A 42 -2.62 -3.97 31.85
C HIS A 42 -2.36 -5.43 31.40
N ARG A 43 -1.83 -5.67 30.20
CA ARG A 43 -1.43 -7.00 29.71
C ARG A 43 0.07 -7.26 29.80
N GLN A 44 0.82 -6.38 30.47
CA GLN A 44 2.28 -6.47 30.55
C GLN A 44 2.97 -6.30 29.18
N GLU A 45 2.34 -5.59 28.24
CA GLU A 45 2.96 -5.15 26.99
C GLU A 45 3.34 -3.67 27.12
N LEU A 46 4.47 -3.27 26.53
CA LEU A 46 4.94 -1.89 26.53
C LEU A 46 3.88 -0.95 25.97
N SER A 47 3.57 0.13 26.70
CA SER A 47 2.72 1.19 26.17
C SER A 47 3.42 1.87 25.01
N VAL A 48 2.80 1.86 23.83
CA VAL A 48 3.38 2.49 22.63
C VAL A 48 3.60 3.99 22.83
N GLY A 49 2.80 4.64 23.66
CA GLY A 49 3.03 6.04 24.03
C GLY A 49 4.39 6.24 24.72
N GLN A 50 4.78 5.32 25.59
CA GLN A 50 6.09 5.36 26.26
C GLN A 50 7.23 5.10 25.26
N LEU A 51 7.05 4.17 24.32
CA LEU A 51 8.00 3.92 23.25
C LEU A 51 8.24 5.17 22.40
N LEU A 52 7.17 5.85 21.97
CA LEU A 52 7.26 7.09 21.19
C LEU A 52 7.98 8.20 21.96
N LYS A 53 7.79 8.28 23.28
CA LYS A 53 8.51 9.23 24.13
C LYS A 53 10.01 8.96 24.13
N TRP A 54 10.43 7.70 24.24
CA TRP A 54 11.86 7.33 24.18
C TRP A 54 12.46 7.55 22.80
N MET A 55 11.71 7.22 21.74
CA MET A 55 12.12 7.46 20.35
C MET A 55 12.37 8.97 20.10
N ASP A 56 11.42 9.82 20.46
CA ASP A 56 11.54 11.28 20.30
C ASP A 56 12.68 11.85 21.14
N SER A 57 12.85 11.39 22.39
CA SER A 57 13.94 11.86 23.26
C SER A 57 15.32 11.51 22.68
N THR A 58 15.49 10.29 22.18
CA THR A 58 16.74 9.82 21.57
C THR A 58 17.04 10.57 20.28
N ALA A 59 16.01 10.80 19.46
CA ALA A 59 16.14 11.53 18.21
C ALA A 59 16.40 13.03 18.42
N CYS A 60 15.77 13.64 19.42
CA CYS A 60 16.01 15.02 19.82
C CYS A 60 17.46 15.21 20.27
N LEU A 61 17.99 14.29 21.09
CA LEU A 61 19.39 14.31 21.50
C LEU A 61 20.36 14.20 20.32
N SER A 62 20.06 13.35 19.33
CA SER A 62 20.85 13.22 18.10
C SER A 62 20.83 14.53 17.29
N ALA A 63 19.65 15.14 17.15
CA ALA A 63 19.49 16.43 16.48
C ALA A 63 20.23 17.57 17.20
N GLU A 64 20.13 17.65 18.52
CA GLU A 64 20.80 18.66 19.34
C GLU A 64 22.33 18.53 19.30
N ARG A 65 22.86 17.30 19.33
CA ARG A 65 24.30 17.05 19.15
C ARG A 65 24.81 17.57 17.82
N HIS A 66 24.06 17.39 16.74
CA HIS A 66 24.44 17.87 15.42
C HIS A 66 24.30 19.40 15.29
N ALA A 67 23.18 19.96 15.78
CA ALA A 67 22.90 21.39 15.70
C ALA A 67 23.77 22.25 16.61
N GLY A 68 24.22 21.71 17.75
CA GLY A 68 24.79 22.51 18.84
C GLY A 68 23.80 23.52 19.43
N SER A 69 22.50 23.31 19.18
CA SER A 69 21.40 24.19 19.58
C SER A 69 20.13 23.37 19.76
N LEU A 70 19.13 23.99 20.37
CA LEU A 70 17.92 23.29 20.79
C LEU A 70 17.01 23.00 19.63
N CYS A 71 16.50 21.78 19.65
CA CYS A 71 15.69 21.25 18.59
C CYS A 71 14.28 20.94 19.10
N VAL A 72 13.30 21.12 18.22
CA VAL A 72 11.92 20.68 18.46
C VAL A 72 11.44 19.80 17.33
N THR A 73 10.59 18.85 17.68
CA THR A 73 9.98 17.91 16.74
C THR A 73 8.99 18.67 15.84
N ALA A 74 9.24 18.71 14.54
CA ALA A 74 8.35 19.34 13.55
C ALA A 74 7.36 18.35 12.96
N SER A 75 7.82 17.15 12.62
CA SER A 75 6.98 16.13 12.02
C SER A 75 7.54 14.75 12.27
N MET A 76 6.67 13.77 12.21
CA MET A 76 7.00 12.35 12.28
C MET A 76 6.47 11.66 11.04
N ASP A 77 7.29 10.83 10.40
CA ASP A 77 6.90 10.02 9.24
C ASP A 77 6.05 8.82 9.69
N ASP A 78 5.52 8.05 8.73
CA ASP A 78 4.66 6.89 9.03
C ASP A 78 5.43 5.87 9.90
N ILE A 79 4.86 5.49 11.03
CA ILE A 79 5.43 4.49 11.95
C ILE A 79 4.63 3.21 11.84
N HIS A 80 5.30 2.08 11.60
CA HIS A 80 4.70 0.76 11.59
C HIS A 80 5.34 -0.08 12.70
N PHE A 81 4.51 -0.67 13.56
CA PHE A 81 4.95 -1.54 14.65
C PHE A 81 4.79 -2.98 14.22
N GLU A 82 5.90 -3.68 14.00
CA GLU A 82 5.87 -5.08 13.51
C GLU A 82 5.58 -6.08 14.64
N HIS A 83 6.17 -5.83 15.81
CA HIS A 83 6.09 -6.69 16.98
C HIS A 83 5.72 -5.89 18.23
N THR A 84 5.02 -6.52 19.17
CA THR A 84 4.80 -5.96 20.51
C THR A 84 5.97 -6.32 21.42
N ILE A 85 6.23 -5.50 22.44
CA ILE A 85 7.30 -5.70 23.41
C ILE A 85 6.66 -6.02 24.77
N SER A 86 7.18 -7.01 25.47
CA SER A 86 6.67 -7.47 26.78
C SER A 86 7.56 -6.98 27.93
N VAL A 87 7.01 -7.00 29.16
CA VAL A 87 7.79 -6.74 30.39
C VAL A 87 9.01 -7.65 30.47
N GLY A 88 10.16 -7.10 30.85
CA GLY A 88 11.42 -7.82 31.03
C GLY A 88 12.33 -7.83 29.80
N GLN A 89 11.81 -7.47 28.62
CA GLN A 89 12.61 -7.31 27.41
C GLN A 89 13.37 -5.97 27.43
N VAL A 90 14.47 -5.88 26.68
CA VAL A 90 15.27 -4.67 26.55
C VAL A 90 15.00 -4.02 25.19
N VAL A 91 14.63 -2.74 25.22
CA VAL A 91 14.45 -1.93 24.01
C VAL A 91 15.75 -1.19 23.71
N ASN A 92 16.26 -1.40 22.51
CA ASN A 92 17.44 -0.73 21.98
C ASN A 92 17.00 0.27 20.89
N ILE A 93 17.20 1.55 21.15
CA ILE A 93 16.85 2.65 20.23
C ILE A 93 18.14 3.28 19.73
N ARG A 94 18.35 3.27 18.41
CA ARG A 94 19.45 3.96 17.75
C ARG A 94 18.89 5.10 16.90
N ALA A 95 19.40 6.31 17.10
CA ALA A 95 19.01 7.48 16.33
C ALA A 95 20.23 8.13 15.66
N LYS A 96 20.07 8.49 14.39
CA LYS A 96 21.13 9.09 13.56
C LYS A 96 20.56 10.17 12.65
N VAL A 97 21.29 11.28 12.49
CA VAL A 97 20.94 12.32 11.52
C VAL A 97 21.30 11.83 10.12
N ASN A 98 20.30 11.63 9.26
CA ASN A 98 20.52 11.22 7.88
C ASN A 98 20.90 12.41 7.00
N ARG A 99 20.21 13.54 7.22
CA ARG A 99 20.40 14.74 6.41
C ARG A 99 20.03 16.01 7.17
N ALA A 100 20.95 16.96 7.18
CA ALA A 100 20.67 18.33 7.56
C ALA A 100 20.34 19.17 6.32
N PHE A 101 19.28 19.97 6.42
CA PHE A 101 18.90 20.98 5.43
C PHE A 101 19.33 22.36 5.93
N ASN A 102 18.54 23.41 5.67
CA ASN A 102 18.89 24.76 6.13
C ASN A 102 18.63 24.93 7.63
N THR A 103 17.38 24.80 8.06
CA THR A 103 16.97 24.93 9.48
C THR A 103 16.38 23.64 10.06
N SER A 104 16.18 22.63 9.22
CA SER A 104 15.56 21.36 9.58
C SER A 104 16.52 20.22 9.33
N MET A 105 16.39 19.13 10.07
CA MET A 105 17.13 17.90 9.84
C MET A 105 16.22 16.68 9.93
N GLU A 106 16.54 15.66 9.14
CA GLU A 106 15.90 14.35 9.23
C GLU A 106 16.76 13.42 10.09
N VAL A 107 16.12 12.78 11.05
CA VAL A 107 16.72 11.80 11.95
C VAL A 107 16.05 10.44 11.70
N GLY A 108 16.84 9.43 11.34
CA GLY A 108 16.41 8.04 11.31
C GLY A 108 16.44 7.44 12.70
N ILE A 109 15.38 6.69 13.05
CA ILE A 109 15.22 6.05 14.36
C ILE A 109 14.96 4.56 14.11
N HIS A 110 15.88 3.74 14.58
CA HIS A 110 15.78 2.29 14.56
C HIS A 110 15.49 1.77 15.96
N VAL A 111 14.46 0.95 16.10
CA VAL A 111 14.09 0.30 17.36
C VAL A 111 14.18 -1.20 17.20
N SER A 112 15.08 -1.80 17.97
CA SER A 112 15.19 -3.25 18.15
C SER A 112 14.82 -3.64 19.57
N CYS A 113 14.39 -4.89 19.72
CA CYS A 113 14.08 -5.49 21.01
C CYS A 113 14.97 -6.72 21.17
N GLU A 114 15.43 -6.93 22.40
CA GLU A 114 16.30 -8.01 22.81
C GLU A 114 15.66 -8.72 24.01
N ASP A 115 15.58 -10.05 23.95
CA ASP A 115 15.18 -10.88 25.09
C ASP A 115 16.41 -11.49 25.76
N LEU A 116 16.73 -11.00 26.96
CA LEU A 116 17.92 -11.37 27.72
C LEU A 116 17.99 -12.87 28.08
N PHE A 117 16.86 -13.58 28.09
CA PHE A 117 16.82 -15.01 28.46
C PHE A 117 16.88 -15.94 27.25
N SER A 118 16.39 -15.48 26.10
CA SER A 118 16.32 -16.28 24.88
C SER A 118 17.41 -15.93 23.85
N ASP A 119 18.21 -14.90 24.13
CA ASP A 119 19.20 -14.29 23.22
C ASP A 119 18.63 -13.99 21.83
N ARG A 120 17.35 -13.61 21.79
CA ARG A 120 16.65 -13.28 20.56
C ARG A 120 16.59 -11.77 20.40
N HIS A 121 17.06 -11.29 19.25
CA HIS A 121 16.88 -9.92 18.82
C HIS A 121 15.93 -9.84 17.61
N TRP A 122 15.02 -8.88 17.63
CA TRP A 122 14.18 -8.59 16.46
C TRP A 122 13.94 -7.10 16.33
N ARG A 123 13.63 -6.69 15.11
CA ARG A 123 13.26 -5.31 14.79
C ARG A 123 11.82 -5.05 15.20
N VAL A 124 11.57 -3.93 15.87
CA VAL A 124 10.21 -3.54 16.30
C VAL A 124 9.62 -2.52 15.34
N CYS A 125 10.37 -1.45 15.08
CA CYS A 125 9.96 -0.41 14.14
C CYS A 125 11.17 0.37 13.60
N HIS A 126 10.98 0.94 12.43
CA HIS A 126 11.88 1.90 11.82
C HIS A 126 11.08 3.13 11.42
N SER A 127 11.57 4.31 11.78
CA SER A 127 10.84 5.55 11.57
C SER A 127 11.78 6.72 11.32
N TYR A 128 11.23 7.81 10.77
CA TYR A 128 11.96 9.04 10.51
C TYR A 128 11.26 10.22 11.15
N ALA A 129 12.03 11.09 11.78
CA ALA A 129 11.55 12.30 12.42
C ALA A 129 12.21 13.52 11.78
N THR A 130 11.48 14.62 11.67
CA THR A 130 12.05 15.92 11.27
C THR A 130 12.11 16.83 12.48
N PHE A 131 13.32 17.30 12.78
CA PHE A 131 13.58 18.28 13.83
C PHE A 131 13.93 19.64 13.24
N VAL A 132 13.59 20.71 13.94
CA VAL A 132 13.92 22.09 13.56
C VAL A 132 14.64 22.75 14.72
N THR A 133 15.68 23.51 14.40
CA THR A 133 16.36 24.33 15.39
C THR A 133 15.49 25.52 15.76
N GLN A 134 15.38 25.79 17.07
CA GLN A 134 14.77 27.03 17.52
C GLN A 134 15.69 28.23 17.22
N ARG A 135 15.09 29.41 17.05
CA ARG A 135 15.85 30.65 16.90
C ARG A 135 16.59 30.93 18.20
N THR A 136 17.83 31.39 18.11
CA THR A 136 18.55 31.93 19.26
C THR A 136 17.82 33.13 19.85
N ASN A 137 18.14 33.52 21.09
CA ASN A 137 17.59 34.71 21.77
C ASN A 137 17.71 36.02 20.95
N THR A 138 18.57 36.04 19.92
CA THR A 138 18.77 37.13 18.96
C THR A 138 17.80 37.11 17.75
N GLY A 139 16.89 36.13 17.68
CA GLY A 139 15.89 36.00 16.60
C GLY A 139 16.43 35.49 15.26
N GLN A 140 17.73 35.17 15.17
CA GLN A 140 18.36 34.64 13.97
C GLN A 140 18.07 33.14 13.78
N LYS A 141 17.90 32.72 12.52
CA LYS A 141 17.75 31.31 12.17
C LYS A 141 19.13 30.65 12.25
N VAL A 142 19.22 29.53 12.97
CA VAL A 142 20.44 28.72 13.00
C VAL A 142 20.55 27.97 11.68
N THR A 143 21.62 28.22 10.93
CA THR A 143 21.93 27.45 9.72
C THR A 143 22.73 26.22 10.11
N LEU A 144 22.20 25.05 9.77
CA LEU A 144 22.81 23.78 10.08
C LEU A 144 23.99 23.47 9.17
N ARG A 145 25.02 22.81 9.72
CA ARG A 145 26.11 22.25 8.92
C ARG A 145 25.57 21.06 8.11
N PRO A 146 25.89 20.93 6.80
CA PRO A 146 25.47 19.77 6.03
C PRO A 146 26.20 18.52 6.55
N VAL A 147 25.46 17.41 6.68
CA VAL A 147 26.04 16.09 7.00
C VAL A 147 26.76 15.58 5.76
N ALA A 148 28.04 15.23 5.90
CA ALA A 148 28.81 14.58 4.85
C ALA A 148 28.70 13.05 5.03
N PRO A 149 27.97 12.33 4.15
CA PRO A 149 27.94 10.88 4.18
C PRO A 149 29.33 10.31 3.83
N GLN A 150 29.77 9.29 4.55
CA GLN A 150 31.04 8.59 4.34
C GLN A 150 30.85 7.23 3.68
N THR A 151 29.78 6.52 4.03
CA THR A 151 29.51 5.16 3.52
C THR A 151 28.53 5.17 2.34
N GLN A 152 28.56 4.13 1.50
CA GLN A 152 27.61 3.99 0.38
C GLN A 152 26.16 3.97 0.88
N ARG A 153 25.90 3.32 2.02
CA ARG A 153 24.60 3.30 2.68
C ARG A 153 24.15 4.70 3.09
N GLU A 154 25.04 5.52 3.64
CA GLU A 154 24.75 6.91 4.00
C GLU A 154 24.46 7.78 2.78
N HIS A 155 25.17 7.57 1.67
CA HIS A 155 24.89 8.27 0.41
C HIS A 155 23.47 7.97 -0.11
N VAL A 156 23.04 6.70 0.00
CA VAL A 156 21.67 6.30 -0.33
C VAL A 156 20.68 6.95 0.65
N GLU A 157 20.90 6.85 1.96
CA GLU A 157 20.04 7.44 2.98
C GLU A 157 19.89 8.96 2.81
N TYR A 158 20.97 9.66 2.49
CA TYR A 158 20.99 11.10 2.20
C TYR A 158 20.15 11.46 0.97
N SER A 159 20.23 10.64 -0.08
CA SER A 159 19.46 10.84 -1.32
C SER A 159 17.98 10.58 -1.09
N VAL A 160 17.65 9.47 -0.40
CA VAL A 160 16.26 9.10 -0.07
C VAL A 160 15.63 10.13 0.88
N ALA A 161 16.40 10.76 1.77
CA ALA A 161 15.91 11.83 2.65
C ALA A 161 15.32 13.04 1.90
N ALA A 162 15.86 13.37 0.70
CA ALA A 162 15.27 14.42 -0.14
C ALA A 162 13.90 14.01 -0.68
N GLU A 163 13.76 12.78 -1.17
CA GLU A 163 12.48 12.27 -1.66
C GLU A 163 11.45 12.14 -0.54
N ARG A 164 11.84 11.65 0.64
CA ARG A 164 10.96 11.63 1.82
C ARG A 164 10.47 13.03 2.17
N ARG A 165 11.35 14.02 2.19
CA ARG A 165 10.95 15.42 2.41
C ARG A 165 9.94 15.91 1.36
N ARG A 166 10.14 15.57 0.09
CA ARG A 166 9.21 15.91 -0.99
C ARG A 166 7.82 15.32 -0.72
N VAL A 167 7.77 14.06 -0.29
CA VAL A 167 6.52 13.38 0.11
C VAL A 167 5.85 14.07 1.30
N ARG A 168 6.60 14.54 2.32
CA ARG A 168 6.01 15.29 3.46
C ARG A 168 5.30 16.56 3.01
N MET A 169 5.94 17.32 2.12
CA MET A 169 5.39 18.58 1.62
C MET A 169 4.13 18.35 0.77
N LEU A 170 4.14 17.30 -0.06
CA LEU A 170 3.03 16.98 -0.94
C LEU A 170 1.88 16.25 -0.24
N HIS A 171 2.09 15.66 0.94
CA HIS A 171 1.08 14.83 1.59
C HIS A 171 -0.25 15.54 1.80
N SER A 172 -0.26 16.81 2.22
CA SER A 172 -1.51 17.54 2.40
C SER A 172 -2.26 17.73 1.10
N ASP A 173 -1.54 17.87 -0.01
CA ASP A 173 -2.11 18.12 -1.32
C ASP A 173 -2.61 16.83 -1.94
N ILE A 174 -1.87 15.72 -1.77
CA ILE A 174 -2.30 14.37 -2.16
C ILE A 174 -3.62 14.01 -1.46
N VAL A 175 -3.74 14.26 -0.15
CA VAL A 175 -4.99 13.99 0.58
C VAL A 175 -6.14 14.82 0.02
N LYS A 176 -5.93 16.12 -0.22
CA LYS A 176 -6.96 16.99 -0.81
C LYS A 176 -7.34 16.57 -2.22
N GLU A 177 -6.37 16.19 -3.04
CA GLU A 177 -6.59 15.74 -4.42
C GLU A 177 -7.42 14.44 -4.44
N LEU A 178 -7.07 13.47 -3.59
CA LEU A 178 -7.83 12.22 -3.45
C LEU A 178 -9.29 12.48 -3.05
N LEU A 179 -9.52 13.43 -2.14
CA LEU A 179 -10.88 13.83 -1.75
C LEU A 179 -11.63 14.55 -2.88
N SER A 180 -10.93 15.35 -3.70
CA SER A 180 -11.53 16.07 -4.83
C SER A 180 -11.81 15.20 -6.05
N SER A 181 -10.99 14.17 -6.27
CA SER A 181 -11.13 13.21 -7.38
C SER A 181 -12.16 12.12 -7.08
N GLY A 182 -12.40 11.84 -5.79
CA GLY A 182 -13.48 11.01 -5.32
C GLY A 182 -14.79 11.79 -5.30
N SER A 183 -15.36 12.10 -6.47
CA SER A 183 -16.82 12.21 -6.57
C SER A 183 -17.40 10.80 -6.38
N VAL A 184 -17.41 10.33 -5.13
CA VAL A 184 -17.89 9.00 -4.77
C VAL A 184 -19.41 9.06 -4.74
N GLU A 185 -20.03 8.30 -5.64
CA GLU A 185 -21.42 7.91 -5.56
C GLU A 185 -21.71 7.46 -4.12
N GLN A 186 -22.68 8.11 -3.49
CA GLN A 186 -23.19 7.75 -2.18
C GLN A 186 -23.40 6.24 -2.14
N ALA A 187 -22.49 5.51 -1.48
CA ALA A 187 -22.68 4.10 -1.20
C ALA A 187 -23.99 3.99 -0.41
N ASP A 188 -25.00 3.43 -1.06
CA ASP A 188 -26.35 3.12 -0.59
C ASP A 188 -26.64 3.49 0.87
N SER A 189 -27.36 4.60 1.04
CA SER A 189 -27.93 5.03 2.33
C SER A 189 -28.91 4.00 2.92
N SER A 190 -29.25 2.93 2.20
CA SER A 190 -30.21 1.90 2.60
C SER A 190 -29.61 0.75 3.43
N ALA A 191 -28.28 0.54 3.41
CA ALA A 191 -27.62 -0.54 4.17
C ALA A 191 -27.05 -0.09 5.54
N VAL A 192 -27.22 1.18 5.92
CA VAL A 192 -26.54 1.83 7.07
C VAL A 192 -27.28 1.64 8.40
N CYS A 193 -28.35 0.84 8.44
CA CYS A 193 -29.24 0.79 9.61
C CYS A 193 -28.72 -0.04 10.81
N SER A 194 -27.66 -0.85 10.67
CA SER A 194 -27.14 -1.72 11.73
C SER A 194 -25.71 -1.39 12.22
N GLY A 195 -25.17 -0.22 11.87
CA GLY A 195 -23.84 0.21 12.28
C GLY A 195 -23.83 0.94 13.62
N THR A 196 -22.73 0.87 14.37
CA THR A 196 -22.60 1.60 15.65
C THR A 196 -22.22 3.05 15.41
N ALA A 197 -22.92 3.97 16.07
CA ALA A 197 -22.65 5.40 15.98
C ALA A 197 -21.24 5.75 16.49
N ALA A 198 -20.48 6.50 15.68
CA ALA A 198 -19.13 6.97 16.01
C ALA A 198 -19.09 7.80 17.31
N GLU A 199 -20.14 8.56 17.61
CA GLU A 199 -20.28 9.37 18.83
C GLU A 199 -20.01 8.59 20.12
N LYS A 200 -20.39 7.30 20.17
CA LYS A 200 -20.21 6.44 21.34
C LYS A 200 -18.73 6.13 21.63
N THR A 201 -17.83 6.41 20.68
CA THR A 201 -16.39 6.19 20.79
C THR A 201 -15.61 7.46 21.10
N ARG A 202 -16.29 8.61 21.22
CA ARG A 202 -15.64 9.89 21.50
C ARG A 202 -15.05 9.89 22.90
N VAL A 203 -13.77 10.26 22.98
CA VAL A 203 -13.04 10.42 24.23
C VAL A 203 -12.40 11.79 24.25
N GLU A 204 -12.53 12.48 25.39
CA GLU A 204 -11.85 13.73 25.64
C GLU A 204 -11.01 13.59 26.91
N SER A 205 -9.75 14.02 26.84
CA SER A 205 -8.86 14.14 28.01
C SER A 205 -8.24 15.53 28.03
N VAL A 206 -7.94 16.02 29.22
CA VAL A 206 -7.23 17.28 29.42
C VAL A 206 -5.99 17.00 30.26
N GLU A 207 -4.83 17.32 29.72
CA GLU A 207 -3.55 17.14 30.39
C GLU A 207 -2.90 18.50 30.64
N LEU A 208 -2.42 18.73 31.87
CA LEU A 208 -1.65 19.93 32.21
C LEU A 208 -0.18 19.71 31.86
N VAL A 209 0.41 20.64 31.12
CA VAL A 209 1.86 20.59 30.84
C VAL A 209 2.62 21.04 32.08
N LEU A 210 3.33 20.10 32.69
CA LEU A 210 4.17 20.30 33.87
C LEU A 210 5.65 20.43 33.46
N PRO A 211 6.52 20.95 34.34
CA PRO A 211 7.96 21.03 34.08
C PRO A 211 8.64 19.73 33.58
N PRO A 212 8.35 18.52 34.08
CA PRO A 212 8.95 17.29 33.54
C PRO A 212 8.49 16.93 32.11
N HIS A 213 7.44 17.58 31.61
CA HIS A 213 6.91 17.35 30.26
C HIS A 213 7.56 18.26 29.21
N ALA A 214 8.39 19.21 29.65
CA ALA A 214 9.04 20.18 28.81
C ALA A 214 10.56 20.07 28.90
N ASN A 215 11.22 20.57 27.86
CA ASN A 215 12.66 20.77 27.88
C ASN A 215 13.02 21.92 28.84
N HIS A 216 14.31 22.12 29.07
CA HIS A 216 14.82 23.18 29.96
C HIS A 216 14.54 24.61 29.45
N GLN A 217 13.95 24.77 28.25
CA GLN A 217 13.43 26.01 27.70
C GLN A 217 11.90 26.07 27.69
N VAL A 218 11.24 25.27 28.54
CA VAL A 218 9.79 25.36 28.79
C VAL A 218 8.93 24.89 27.62
N ASN A 219 9.50 24.40 26.51
CA ASN A 219 8.75 23.83 25.40
C ASN A 219 8.44 22.35 25.65
N THR A 220 7.19 21.94 25.44
CA THR A 220 6.76 20.56 25.61
C THR A 220 7.48 19.62 24.65
N PHE A 221 7.96 18.47 25.14
CA PHE A 221 8.52 17.43 24.28
C PHE A 221 7.44 16.84 23.36
N GLY A 222 7.74 16.70 22.07
CA GLY A 222 6.82 16.10 21.10
C GLY A 222 6.43 14.67 21.49
N GLY A 223 7.38 13.91 22.01
CA GLY A 223 7.19 12.56 22.54
C GLY A 223 6.16 12.46 23.67
N GLN A 224 6.08 13.48 24.53
CA GLN A 224 5.09 13.49 25.61
C GLN A 224 3.68 13.73 25.07
N ILE A 225 3.53 14.63 24.09
CA ILE A 225 2.24 14.85 23.40
C ILE A 225 1.80 13.59 22.69
N MET A 226 2.72 12.93 21.95
CA MET A 226 2.45 11.65 21.30
C MET A 226 1.99 10.57 22.30
N ALA A 227 2.64 10.48 23.46
CA ALA A 227 2.28 9.52 24.50
C ALA A 227 0.83 9.71 24.98
N TRP A 228 0.44 10.95 25.26
CA TRP A 228 -0.93 11.25 25.67
C TRP A 228 -1.94 11.00 24.53
N MET A 229 -1.60 11.35 23.30
CA MET A 229 -2.46 11.07 22.14
C MET A 229 -2.73 9.58 21.99
N VAL A 230 -1.70 8.73 22.12
CA VAL A 230 -1.85 7.27 22.05
C VAL A 230 -2.75 6.76 23.19
N ASN A 231 -2.61 7.29 24.40
CA ASN A 231 -3.47 6.87 25.52
C ASN A 231 -4.94 7.16 25.23
N VAL A 232 -5.26 8.38 24.80
CA VAL A 232 -6.65 8.78 24.47
C VAL A 232 -7.15 8.00 23.25
N ALA A 233 -6.30 7.79 22.24
CA ALA A 233 -6.63 6.97 21.08
C ALA A 233 -6.95 5.53 21.47
N THR A 234 -6.16 4.94 22.37
CA THR A 234 -6.34 3.56 22.83
C THR A 234 -7.65 3.43 23.61
N ILE A 235 -8.05 4.44 24.39
CA ILE A 235 -9.34 4.45 25.08
C ILE A 235 -10.49 4.57 24.06
N ALA A 236 -10.38 5.44 23.05
CA ALA A 236 -11.38 5.58 21.99
C ALA A 236 -11.48 4.33 21.11
N ALA A 237 -10.33 3.70 20.84
CA ALA A 237 -10.19 2.45 20.11
C ALA A 237 -10.74 1.25 20.87
N ARG A 238 -10.89 1.36 22.19
CA ARG A 238 -11.36 0.30 23.09
C ARG A 238 -12.83 0.52 23.36
N PRO A 239 -13.72 0.01 22.52
CA PRO A 239 -15.11 0.33 22.66
C PRO A 239 -15.63 -0.74 23.61
N SER A 240 -15.78 -0.40 24.88
CA SER A 240 -16.60 -1.15 25.85
C SER A 240 -18.06 -1.34 25.39
N ARG A 241 -18.41 -0.94 24.15
CA ARG A 241 -19.70 -1.10 23.48
C ARG A 241 -19.61 -1.75 22.08
N LEU A 242 -18.44 -2.24 21.62
CA LEU A 242 -18.31 -2.92 20.30
C LEU A 242 -17.52 -4.23 20.31
N CYS A 243 -16.43 -4.34 21.09
CA CYS A 243 -15.65 -5.58 21.19
C CYS A 243 -15.08 -5.72 22.61
N GLN A 244 -15.10 -6.93 23.17
CA GLN A 244 -14.44 -7.26 24.45
C GLN A 244 -12.91 -7.38 24.33
N ALA A 245 -12.38 -7.25 23.11
CA ALA A 245 -10.98 -7.45 22.77
C ALA A 245 -10.11 -6.19 22.97
N HIS A 246 -8.80 -6.40 23.03
CA HIS A 246 -7.82 -5.34 23.26
C HIS A 246 -7.27 -4.81 21.93
N PRO A 247 -7.42 -3.52 21.62
CA PRO A 247 -6.85 -2.94 20.42
C PRO A 247 -5.34 -2.79 20.57
N THR A 248 -4.58 -3.29 19.60
CA THR A 248 -3.13 -3.10 19.49
C THR A 248 -2.84 -2.06 18.42
N LEU A 249 -1.96 -1.10 18.73
CA LEU A 249 -1.59 -0.06 17.77
C LEU A 249 -0.64 -0.65 16.72
N ARG A 250 -1.04 -0.63 15.44
CA ARG A 250 -0.25 -1.20 14.34
C ARG A 250 0.51 -0.14 13.56
N ALA A 251 -0.11 1.01 13.34
CA ALA A 251 0.51 2.09 12.58
C ALA A 251 0.06 3.47 13.04
N ILE A 252 0.94 4.45 12.86
CA ILE A 252 0.66 5.88 13.04
C ILE A 252 0.99 6.57 11.72
N ASP A 253 0.03 7.29 11.17
CA ASP A 253 0.23 8.02 9.92
C ASP A 253 1.07 9.28 10.15
N MET A 254 1.77 9.72 9.12
CA MET A 254 2.61 10.90 9.12
C MET A 254 1.81 12.13 9.55
N PHE A 255 2.36 12.89 10.50
CA PHE A 255 1.76 14.11 11.01
C PHE A 255 2.79 15.21 11.27
N THR A 256 2.30 16.44 11.38
CA THR A 256 3.11 17.65 11.59
C THR A 256 2.63 18.40 12.83
N PHE A 257 3.56 18.85 13.67
CA PHE A 257 3.30 19.81 14.74
C PHE A 257 3.15 21.21 14.13
N ARG A 258 2.00 21.84 14.35
CA ARG A 258 1.63 23.14 13.77
C ARG A 258 2.04 24.32 14.64
N GLY A 259 2.13 24.12 15.94
CA GLY A 259 2.44 25.17 16.90
C GLY A 259 3.19 24.64 18.12
N PRO A 260 3.93 25.52 18.81
CA PRO A 260 4.60 25.17 20.06
C PRO A 260 3.60 25.06 21.21
N SER A 261 3.94 24.22 22.18
CA SER A 261 3.27 24.08 23.47
C SER A 261 4.28 24.38 24.58
N GLN A 262 3.86 25.08 25.63
CA GLN A 262 4.72 25.51 26.74
C GLN A 262 4.22 24.97 28.09
N VAL A 263 5.09 24.97 29.11
CA VAL A 263 4.66 24.64 30.49
C VAL A 263 3.56 25.60 30.94
N GLY A 264 2.53 25.03 31.57
CA GLY A 264 1.32 25.75 31.96
C GLY A 264 0.18 25.68 30.94
N ASP A 265 0.45 25.24 29.71
CA ASP A 265 -0.61 24.97 28.74
C ASP A 265 -1.48 23.79 29.19
N ARG A 266 -2.79 23.88 28.95
CA ARG A 266 -3.71 22.75 29.08
C ARG A 266 -3.93 22.16 27.70
N LEU A 267 -3.55 20.90 27.52
CA LEU A 267 -3.71 20.18 26.27
C LEU A 267 -5.04 19.41 26.30
N LEU A 268 -5.99 19.87 25.51
CA LEU A 268 -7.24 19.18 25.22
C LEU A 268 -7.01 18.18 24.08
N LEU A 269 -7.18 16.91 24.39
CA LEU A 269 -7.05 15.80 23.46
C LEU A 269 -8.43 15.23 23.17
N ARG A 270 -8.86 15.30 21.92
CA ARG A 270 -10.13 14.73 21.45
C ARG A 270 -9.85 13.59 20.50
N ALA A 271 -10.31 12.39 20.84
CA ALA A 271 -10.21 11.21 20.00
C ALA A 271 -11.59 10.70 19.58
N ILE A 272 -11.69 10.21 18.35
CA ILE A 272 -12.89 9.57 17.81
C ILE A 272 -12.49 8.55 16.75
N VAL A 273 -13.23 7.45 16.65
CA VAL A 273 -13.02 6.48 15.57
C VAL A 273 -13.60 7.04 14.28
N ASN A 274 -12.75 7.22 13.27
CA ASN A 274 -13.15 7.77 11.97
C ASN A 274 -13.78 6.70 11.08
N ASN A 275 -13.18 5.51 11.05
CA ASN A 275 -13.65 4.39 10.25
C ASN A 275 -13.22 3.06 10.88
N ALA A 276 -14.05 2.02 10.70
CA ALA A 276 -13.73 0.65 11.02
C ALA A 276 -13.68 -0.17 9.73
N PHE A 277 -12.49 -0.68 9.42
CA PHE A 277 -12.29 -1.72 8.44
C PHE A 277 -12.58 -3.09 9.06
N LYS A 278 -12.46 -4.15 8.27
CA LYS A 278 -12.81 -5.52 8.68
C LYS A 278 -12.14 -5.93 10.01
N ASN A 279 -10.83 -5.72 10.15
CA ASN A 279 -10.05 -6.14 11.31
C ASN A 279 -9.30 -4.99 11.99
N SER A 280 -9.40 -3.79 11.42
CA SER A 280 -8.66 -2.62 11.87
C SER A 280 -9.56 -1.41 11.97
N LEU A 281 -9.22 -0.50 12.86
CA LEU A 281 -9.94 0.74 13.09
C LEU A 281 -8.97 1.91 12.98
N GLU A 282 -9.43 3.00 12.43
CA GLU A 282 -8.68 4.25 12.39
C GLU A 282 -9.26 5.23 13.41
N VAL A 283 -8.44 5.67 14.36
CA VAL A 283 -8.78 6.71 15.32
C VAL A 283 -8.09 8.01 14.94
N GLY A 284 -8.88 9.08 14.81
CA GLY A 284 -8.35 10.43 14.71
C GLY A 284 -8.21 11.03 16.09
N VAL A 285 -7.05 11.63 16.38
CA VAL A 285 -6.81 12.40 17.60
C VAL A 285 -6.42 13.81 17.24
N ARG A 286 -7.08 14.79 17.86
CA ARG A 286 -6.79 16.22 17.73
C ARG A 286 -6.32 16.76 19.08
N ALA A 287 -5.16 17.39 19.08
CA ALA A 287 -4.55 18.04 20.23
C ALA A 287 -4.64 19.57 20.11
N GLU A 288 -5.29 20.21 21.07
CA GLU A 288 -5.40 21.67 21.18
C GLU A 288 -4.79 22.15 22.49
N ALA A 289 -3.92 23.15 22.43
CA ALA A 289 -3.40 23.83 23.62
C ALA A 289 -4.24 25.09 23.87
N TYR A 290 -4.67 25.27 25.11
CA TYR A 290 -5.28 26.52 25.56
C TYR A 290 -4.67 26.96 26.90
N GLN A 291 -4.63 28.28 27.09
CA GLN A 291 -4.29 28.94 28.35
C GLN A 291 -5.58 29.54 28.93
N GLU A 292 -5.56 29.95 30.20
CA GLU A 292 -6.75 30.51 30.86
C GLU A 292 -7.34 31.73 30.12
N GLU A 293 -6.49 32.52 29.45
CA GLU A 293 -6.88 33.67 28.63
C GLU A 293 -6.24 33.58 27.24
N GLY A 294 -6.82 32.78 26.33
CA GLY A 294 -6.36 32.74 24.95
C GLY A 294 -7.20 31.83 24.03
N PRO A 295 -7.13 32.05 22.70
CA PRO A 295 -7.79 31.17 21.74
C PRO A 295 -7.12 29.79 21.71
N ASN A 296 -7.91 28.74 21.46
CA ASN A 296 -7.40 27.38 21.31
C ASN A 296 -6.41 27.30 20.13
N ARG A 297 -5.20 26.84 20.41
CA ARG A 297 -4.15 26.61 19.41
C ARG A 297 -4.14 25.15 19.02
N HIS A 298 -4.39 24.84 17.75
CA HIS A 298 -4.29 23.48 17.24
C HIS A 298 -2.80 23.10 17.13
N ILE A 299 -2.34 22.20 18.00
CA ILE A 299 -0.96 21.74 18.07
C ILE A 299 -0.72 20.67 17.01
N ASN A 300 -1.54 19.62 17.01
CA ASN A 300 -1.37 18.50 16.11
C ASN A 300 -2.69 17.72 15.92
N SER A 301 -2.82 17.08 14.76
CA SER A 301 -3.78 16.00 14.54
C SER A 301 -3.02 14.78 14.01
N ALA A 302 -3.28 13.62 14.59
CA ALA A 302 -2.70 12.35 14.17
C ALA A 302 -3.79 11.31 13.92
N PHE A 303 -3.48 10.37 13.04
CA PHE A 303 -4.36 9.25 12.69
C PHE A 303 -3.65 7.95 13.04
N MET A 304 -4.32 7.11 13.82
CA MET A 304 -3.75 5.90 14.39
C MET A 304 -4.57 4.70 13.95
N THR A 305 -3.91 3.69 13.39
CA THR A 305 -4.54 2.44 12.97
C THR A 305 -4.32 1.38 14.03
N PHE A 306 -5.40 0.92 14.63
CA PHE A 306 -5.39 -0.19 15.58
C PHE A 306 -5.89 -1.46 14.89
N GLU A 307 -5.33 -2.60 15.27
CA GLU A 307 -5.82 -3.93 14.94
C GLU A 307 -6.43 -4.55 16.20
N VAL A 308 -7.58 -5.21 16.05
CA VAL A 308 -8.24 -5.85 17.20
C VAL A 308 -8.02 -7.34 17.08
N LEU A 309 -7.29 -7.89 18.05
CA LEU A 309 -6.99 -9.32 18.14
C LEU A 309 -7.86 -9.94 19.25
N ASP A 310 -8.46 -11.08 18.97
CA ASP A 310 -9.12 -11.94 19.96
C ASP A 310 -8.07 -12.52 20.93
N ASP A 311 -8.53 -13.11 22.04
CA ASP A 311 -7.66 -13.74 23.06
C ASP A 311 -6.77 -14.86 22.51
N SER A 312 -7.13 -15.41 21.34
CA SER A 312 -6.34 -16.41 20.61
C SER A 312 -5.30 -15.82 19.64
N GLY A 313 -5.15 -14.48 19.61
CA GLY A 313 -4.26 -13.77 18.69
C GLY A 313 -4.76 -13.67 17.25
N LYS A 314 -6.03 -14.05 16.99
CA LYS A 314 -6.65 -13.93 15.66
C LYS A 314 -7.35 -12.58 15.50
N PRO A 315 -7.32 -11.96 14.32
CA PRO A 315 -7.97 -10.68 14.11
C PRO A 315 -9.49 -10.81 14.18
N CYS A 316 -10.11 -9.98 15.02
CA CYS A 316 -11.54 -9.91 15.26
C CYS A 316 -12.22 -9.11 14.14
N THR A 317 -13.39 -9.57 13.66
CA THR A 317 -14.17 -8.79 12.69
C THR A 317 -14.94 -7.68 13.40
N LEU A 318 -14.66 -6.43 13.05
CA LEU A 318 -15.26 -5.26 13.66
C LEU A 318 -16.62 -4.91 13.01
N PRO A 319 -17.58 -4.42 13.81
CA PRO A 319 -18.82 -3.89 13.29
C PRO A 319 -18.56 -2.59 12.51
N ARG A 320 -19.34 -2.36 11.45
CA ARG A 320 -19.26 -1.11 10.67
C ARG A 320 -19.65 0.09 11.54
N ILE A 321 -18.90 1.17 11.42
CA ILE A 321 -19.18 2.43 12.10
C ILE A 321 -20.09 3.28 11.23
N ARG A 322 -21.15 3.81 11.84
CA ARG A 322 -22.01 4.80 11.21
C ARG A 322 -21.42 6.20 11.46
N PRO A 323 -21.01 6.93 10.41
CA PRO A 323 -20.46 8.27 10.56
C PRO A 323 -21.52 9.25 11.08
N GLU A 324 -21.06 10.25 11.83
CA GLU A 324 -21.86 11.42 12.18
C GLU A 324 -22.23 12.23 10.92
N PRO A 325 -23.43 12.84 10.87
CA PRO A 325 -23.80 13.72 9.76
C PRO A 325 -22.81 14.89 9.63
N LEU A 326 -22.54 15.31 8.38
CA LEU A 326 -21.60 16.37 8.00
C LEU A 326 -20.12 16.05 8.27
N GLU A 327 -19.66 16.22 9.51
CA GLU A 327 -18.24 16.08 9.84
C GLU A 327 -17.78 14.62 9.88
N GLY A 328 -18.65 13.71 10.32
CA GLY A 328 -18.33 12.29 10.38
C GLY A 328 -18.16 11.67 8.99
N GLU A 329 -19.00 12.04 8.04
CA GLU A 329 -18.90 11.57 6.65
C GLU A 329 -17.57 11.99 6.02
N ARG A 330 -17.18 13.26 6.23
CA ARG A 330 -15.88 13.76 5.81
C ARG A 330 -14.73 12.94 6.44
N ARG A 331 -14.76 12.69 7.76
CA ARG A 331 -13.73 11.91 8.45
C ARG A 331 -13.66 10.47 7.95
N PHE A 332 -14.81 9.86 7.63
CA PHE A 332 -14.91 8.52 7.08
C PHE A 332 -14.26 8.43 5.69
N GLN A 333 -14.53 9.39 4.81
CA GLN A 333 -13.92 9.48 3.49
C GLN A 333 -12.41 9.76 3.58
N GLU A 334 -12.00 10.68 4.45
CA GLU A 334 -10.59 10.96 4.70
C GLU A 334 -9.82 9.73 5.23
N ALA A 335 -10.44 8.92 6.10
CA ALA A 335 -9.84 7.67 6.59
C ALA A 335 -9.63 6.65 5.46
N THR A 336 -10.57 6.63 4.52
CA THR A 336 -10.51 5.77 3.34
C THR A 336 -9.38 6.25 2.40
N ALA A 337 -9.25 7.56 2.19
CA ALA A 337 -8.13 8.18 1.47
C ALA A 337 -6.77 7.90 2.12
N ARG A 338 -6.67 8.02 3.45
CA ARG A 338 -5.44 7.68 4.19
C ARG A 338 -5.05 6.22 4.04
N LYS A 339 -6.02 5.30 4.09
CA LYS A 339 -5.78 3.89 3.83
C LYS A 339 -5.20 3.65 2.43
N LYS A 340 -5.72 4.34 1.41
CA LYS A 340 -5.15 4.30 0.05
C LYS A 340 -3.69 4.76 0.05
N ILE A 341 -3.41 5.93 0.63
CA ILE A 341 -2.04 6.49 0.71
C ILE A 341 -1.09 5.51 1.39
N ARG A 342 -1.53 4.84 2.46
CA ARG A 342 -0.70 3.86 3.18
C ARG A 342 -0.35 2.65 2.31
N LEU A 343 -1.31 2.13 1.57
CA LEU A 343 -1.07 1.05 0.61
C LEU A 343 -0.12 1.52 -0.49
N ASP A 344 -0.37 2.70 -1.09
CA ASP A 344 0.48 3.28 -2.12
C ASP A 344 1.93 3.40 -1.64
N ARG A 345 2.15 4.00 -0.47
CA ARG A 345 3.50 4.17 0.11
C ARG A 345 4.19 2.86 0.41
N LYS A 346 3.49 1.90 1.04
CA LYS A 346 4.04 0.59 1.40
C LYS A 346 4.63 -0.13 0.19
N TYR A 347 3.94 -0.08 -0.95
CA TYR A 347 4.34 -0.82 -2.15
C TYR A 347 5.18 0.00 -3.15
N ILE A 348 5.09 1.33 -3.13
CA ILE A 348 5.97 2.20 -3.94
C ILE A 348 7.40 2.22 -3.36
N ILE A 349 7.55 2.26 -2.02
CA ILE A 349 8.87 2.35 -1.37
C ILE A 349 9.58 0.99 -1.36
N SER A 350 8.89 -0.10 -1.03
CA SER A 350 9.48 -1.44 -0.96
C SER A 350 10.04 -1.94 -2.29
N ARG A 351 9.53 -1.45 -3.42
CA ARG A 351 10.03 -1.85 -4.74
C ARG A 351 11.17 -1.01 -5.30
N LYS A 352 11.28 0.27 -4.93
CA LYS A 352 12.48 1.07 -5.29
C LYS A 352 13.77 0.48 -4.68
N GLN A 353 13.63 -0.35 -3.64
CA GLN A 353 14.74 -1.07 -3.00
C GLN A 353 15.08 -2.40 -3.70
N SER A 354 14.20 -2.97 -4.51
CA SER A 354 14.48 -4.18 -5.30
C SER A 354 14.48 -3.84 -6.79
N GLU A 355 15.62 -3.40 -7.31
CA GLU A 355 15.87 -3.18 -8.75
C GLU A 355 15.91 -4.52 -9.51
N VAL A 356 14.80 -5.27 -9.52
CA VAL A 356 14.66 -6.44 -10.41
C VAL A 356 13.74 -6.05 -11.56
N PRO A 357 14.19 -6.13 -12.83
CA PRO A 357 13.33 -5.88 -13.98
C PRO A 357 12.18 -6.89 -14.01
N LEU A 358 10.94 -6.41 -14.13
CA LEU A 358 9.75 -7.26 -14.04
C LEU A 358 9.42 -7.93 -15.38
N SER A 359 9.89 -7.36 -16.48
CA SER A 359 9.73 -7.93 -17.82
C SER A 359 10.82 -8.95 -18.13
N VAL A 360 10.39 -10.10 -18.65
CA VAL A 360 11.31 -11.12 -19.15
C VAL A 360 11.57 -10.82 -20.64
N PRO A 361 12.84 -10.79 -21.10
CA PRO A 361 13.12 -10.66 -22.52
C PRO A 361 12.52 -11.83 -23.29
N TRP A 362 11.78 -11.52 -24.35
CA TRP A 362 11.21 -12.53 -25.23
C TRP A 362 12.32 -13.14 -26.10
N ASP A 363 12.67 -14.39 -25.84
CA ASP A 363 13.50 -15.21 -26.73
C ASP A 363 12.64 -16.34 -27.34
N PRO A 364 12.48 -16.37 -28.68
CA PRO A 364 11.75 -17.44 -29.37
C PRO A 364 12.25 -18.86 -29.01
N ARG A 365 13.53 -19.02 -28.66
CA ARG A 365 14.11 -20.33 -28.27
C ARG A 365 13.56 -20.84 -26.94
N ASN A 366 13.13 -19.93 -26.06
CA ASN A 366 12.60 -20.25 -24.73
C ASN A 366 11.07 -20.10 -24.66
N GLN A 367 10.38 -19.97 -25.79
CA GLN A 367 8.93 -19.70 -25.84
C GLN A 367 8.11 -20.71 -25.00
N VAL A 368 8.43 -22.00 -25.10
CA VAL A 368 7.72 -23.07 -24.36
C VAL A 368 7.91 -22.92 -22.85
N TYR A 369 9.14 -22.57 -22.43
CA TYR A 369 9.45 -22.35 -21.02
C TYR A 369 8.78 -21.08 -20.48
N LEU A 370 8.75 -20.00 -21.27
CA LEU A 370 8.09 -18.74 -20.90
C LEU A 370 6.58 -18.93 -20.75
N SER A 371 5.92 -19.62 -21.68
CA SER A 371 4.50 -19.96 -21.58
C SER A 371 4.20 -20.88 -20.39
N TYR A 372 5.03 -21.90 -20.17
CA TYR A 372 4.89 -22.79 -19.02
C TYR A 372 5.06 -22.04 -17.69
N ASN A 373 6.07 -21.19 -17.58
CA ASN A 373 6.31 -20.36 -16.39
C ASN A 373 5.15 -19.38 -16.16
N ASN A 374 4.59 -18.79 -17.22
CA ASN A 374 3.43 -17.91 -17.14
C ASN A 374 2.22 -18.64 -16.51
N VAL A 375 1.86 -19.81 -17.03
CA VAL A 375 0.75 -20.63 -16.52
C VAL A 375 1.04 -21.15 -15.10
N SER A 376 2.26 -21.63 -14.85
CA SER A 376 2.69 -22.14 -13.55
C SER A 376 2.65 -21.04 -12.49
N ALA A 377 3.10 -19.82 -12.80
CA ALA A 377 3.05 -18.69 -11.87
C ALA A 377 1.62 -18.33 -11.48
N LEU A 378 0.68 -18.33 -12.44
CA LEU A 378 -0.73 -18.09 -12.12
C LEU A 378 -1.32 -19.21 -11.26
N LYS A 379 -1.03 -20.48 -11.56
CA LYS A 379 -1.45 -21.63 -10.75
C LYS A 379 -0.88 -21.55 -9.33
N MET A 380 0.40 -21.21 -9.20
CA MET A 380 1.07 -21.01 -7.91
C MET A 380 0.48 -19.84 -7.14
N LEU A 381 0.09 -18.75 -7.81
CA LEU A 381 -0.60 -17.61 -7.19
C LEU A 381 -2.01 -17.99 -6.70
N ALA A 382 -2.75 -18.76 -7.51
CA ALA A 382 -4.09 -19.24 -7.17
C ALA A 382 -4.07 -20.26 -6.01
N ALA A 383 -3.05 -21.12 -5.93
CA ALA A 383 -2.91 -22.15 -4.89
C ALA A 383 -2.52 -21.60 -3.50
N ARG A 384 -2.22 -20.31 -3.36
CA ARG A 384 -1.84 -19.71 -2.08
C ARG A 384 -3.02 -19.73 -1.11
N LYS A 385 -2.74 -19.99 0.17
CA LYS A 385 -3.76 -20.10 1.23
C LYS A 385 -4.06 -18.79 1.96
N ASN A 386 -3.24 -17.76 1.75
CA ASN A 386 -3.25 -16.53 2.57
C ASN A 386 -4.16 -15.42 2.01
N TRP A 387 -5.10 -15.74 1.11
CA TRP A 387 -6.03 -14.77 0.55
C TRP A 387 -7.00 -14.24 1.61
N ARG A 388 -7.07 -12.92 1.76
CA ARG A 388 -7.97 -12.25 2.70
C ARG A 388 -9.12 -11.60 1.95
N LEU A 389 -10.36 -11.98 2.26
CA LEU A 389 -11.55 -11.33 1.69
C LEU A 389 -11.66 -9.88 2.19
N SER A 390 -11.46 -8.92 1.29
CA SER A 390 -11.52 -7.48 1.56
C SER A 390 -12.95 -6.96 1.48
N THR A 391 -13.64 -7.22 0.37
CA THR A 391 -15.01 -6.74 0.12
C THR A 391 -15.84 -7.80 -0.60
N GLU A 392 -17.12 -7.84 -0.30
CA GLU A 392 -18.13 -8.65 -1.00
C GLU A 392 -19.32 -7.74 -1.30
N LYS A 393 -19.70 -7.66 -2.58
CA LYS A 393 -20.85 -6.88 -3.09
C LYS A 393 -21.53 -7.70 -4.19
N ASP A 394 -22.84 -7.92 -4.10
CA ASP A 394 -23.68 -8.61 -5.10
C ASP A 394 -23.03 -9.83 -5.76
N LYS A 395 -22.57 -10.79 -4.94
CA LYS A 395 -21.90 -12.04 -5.38
C LYS A 395 -20.54 -11.87 -6.05
N VAL A 396 -19.98 -10.66 -6.09
CA VAL A 396 -18.58 -10.39 -6.45
C VAL A 396 -17.75 -10.30 -5.18
N ARG A 397 -16.68 -11.11 -5.09
CA ARG A 397 -15.78 -11.19 -3.94
C ARG A 397 -14.39 -10.70 -4.31
N LEU A 398 -13.90 -9.66 -3.62
CA LEU A 398 -12.53 -9.15 -3.76
C LEU A 398 -11.66 -9.67 -2.60
N TYR A 399 -10.64 -10.43 -2.95
CA TYR A 399 -9.60 -10.91 -2.06
C TYR A 399 -8.32 -10.12 -2.28
N THR A 400 -7.58 -9.89 -1.21
CA THR A 400 -6.24 -9.29 -1.24
C THR A 400 -5.25 -10.21 -0.58
N LEU A 401 -4.02 -10.19 -1.07
CA LEU A 401 -2.89 -10.92 -0.55
C LEU A 401 -1.73 -9.92 -0.46
N GLU A 402 -1.36 -9.58 0.78
CA GLU A 402 -0.20 -8.75 1.05
C GLU A 402 1.02 -9.65 1.30
N GLN A 403 2.04 -9.54 0.45
CA GLN A 403 3.37 -10.13 0.69
C GLN A 403 4.39 -9.01 0.84
N LYS A 404 5.47 -9.23 1.61
CA LYS A 404 6.47 -8.23 2.07
C LYS A 404 6.61 -6.99 1.15
N SER A 405 6.84 -7.16 -0.16
CA SER A 405 7.00 -6.07 -1.15
C SER A 405 5.94 -5.98 -2.25
N MET A 406 4.86 -6.77 -2.20
CA MET A 406 3.88 -6.84 -3.29
C MET A 406 2.46 -7.11 -2.83
N LEU A 407 1.53 -6.29 -3.36
CA LEU A 407 0.10 -6.48 -3.22
C LEU A 407 -0.41 -7.35 -4.37
N SER A 408 -1.14 -8.41 -4.08
CA SER A 408 -1.89 -9.15 -5.10
C SER A 408 -3.37 -9.08 -4.77
N PHE A 409 -4.22 -9.06 -5.78
CA PHE A 409 -5.65 -9.12 -5.59
C PHE A 409 -6.27 -10.21 -6.47
N ARG A 410 -7.38 -10.74 -5.99
CA ARG A 410 -8.21 -11.70 -6.70
C ARG A 410 -9.65 -11.24 -6.65
N VAL A 411 -10.31 -11.16 -7.79
CA VAL A 411 -11.75 -10.89 -7.87
C VAL A 411 -12.45 -12.15 -8.35
N GLU A 412 -13.50 -12.57 -7.66
CA GLU A 412 -14.30 -13.73 -8.02
C GLU A 412 -15.75 -13.33 -8.26
N ALA A 413 -16.34 -13.87 -9.32
CA ALA A 413 -17.75 -13.71 -9.62
C ALA A 413 -18.33 -15.03 -10.16
N GLU A 414 -19.54 -15.38 -9.72
CA GLU A 414 -20.30 -16.49 -10.27
C GLU A 414 -21.15 -16.00 -11.47
N VAL A 415 -21.05 -16.71 -12.59
CA VAL A 415 -21.73 -16.36 -13.84
C VAL A 415 -22.49 -17.57 -14.37
N ASP A 416 -23.70 -17.35 -14.89
CA ASP A 416 -24.57 -18.37 -15.48
C ASP A 416 -24.19 -18.68 -16.95
N VAL A 417 -22.94 -19.12 -17.16
CA VAL A 417 -22.40 -19.50 -18.48
C VAL A 417 -21.49 -20.72 -18.34
N PRO A 418 -21.54 -21.71 -19.25
CA PRO A 418 -20.64 -22.86 -19.25
C PRO A 418 -19.17 -22.46 -19.33
N ALA A 419 -18.30 -23.12 -18.56
CA ALA A 419 -16.89 -22.76 -18.43
C ALA A 419 -16.13 -22.75 -19.77
N HIS A 420 -16.45 -23.67 -20.70
CA HIS A 420 -15.83 -23.72 -22.03
C HIS A 420 -16.14 -22.47 -22.87
N ARG A 421 -17.37 -21.94 -22.81
CA ARG A 421 -17.75 -20.72 -23.54
C ARG A 421 -17.11 -19.48 -22.93
N ALA A 422 -17.12 -19.40 -21.60
CA ALA A 422 -16.46 -18.32 -20.88
C ALA A 422 -14.95 -18.29 -21.22
N PHE A 423 -14.31 -19.46 -21.33
CA PHE A 423 -12.91 -19.56 -21.74
C PHE A 423 -12.67 -19.02 -23.16
N CYS A 424 -13.48 -19.40 -24.15
CA CYS A 424 -13.32 -18.90 -25.52
C CYS A 424 -13.49 -17.37 -25.60
N LEU A 425 -14.47 -16.83 -24.89
CA LEU A 425 -14.77 -15.39 -24.89
C LEU A 425 -13.71 -14.56 -24.15
N LEU A 426 -13.14 -15.09 -23.07
CA LEU A 426 -12.11 -14.39 -22.27
C LEU A 426 -10.69 -14.59 -22.81
N ALA A 427 -10.45 -15.64 -23.61
CA ALA A 427 -9.16 -15.89 -24.23
C ALA A 427 -8.84 -14.91 -25.36
N ASP A 428 -9.86 -14.35 -26.04
CA ASP A 428 -9.66 -13.30 -27.04
C ASP A 428 -9.57 -11.92 -26.36
N LEU A 429 -8.34 -11.49 -26.12
CA LEU A 429 -8.05 -10.19 -25.50
C LEU A 429 -8.42 -9.01 -26.40
N SER A 430 -8.68 -9.22 -27.69
CA SER A 430 -9.10 -8.15 -28.61
C SER A 430 -10.51 -7.64 -28.26
N ASN A 431 -11.38 -8.56 -27.83
CA ASN A 431 -12.76 -8.26 -27.45
C ASN A 431 -12.87 -7.65 -26.04
N ARG A 432 -11.77 -7.62 -25.28
CA ARG A 432 -11.73 -7.06 -23.93
C ARG A 432 -12.01 -5.56 -23.89
N THR A 433 -11.72 -4.84 -24.96
CA THR A 433 -12.04 -3.40 -25.11
C THR A 433 -13.53 -3.10 -25.04
N SER A 434 -14.39 -4.09 -25.31
CA SER A 434 -15.86 -3.91 -25.32
C SER A 434 -16.48 -3.83 -23.91
N TRP A 435 -15.80 -4.34 -22.89
CA TRP A 435 -16.33 -4.40 -21.52
C TRP A 435 -15.34 -3.90 -20.44
N ASP A 436 -14.04 -3.83 -20.74
CA ASP A 436 -13.00 -3.34 -19.82
C ASP A 436 -12.60 -1.89 -20.17
N MET A 437 -13.10 -0.92 -19.39
CA MET A 437 -12.81 0.51 -19.58
C MET A 437 -11.32 0.86 -19.40
N HIS A 438 -10.52 -0.04 -18.83
CA HIS A 438 -9.08 0.16 -18.69
C HIS A 438 -8.33 -0.14 -20.01
N TYR A 439 -8.94 -0.85 -20.96
CA TYR A 439 -8.35 -1.24 -22.24
C TYR A 439 -8.83 -0.29 -23.34
N LYS A 440 -8.03 0.73 -23.68
CA LYS A 440 -8.35 1.65 -24.78
C LYS A 440 -8.05 1.06 -26.15
N LYS A 441 -6.95 0.31 -26.28
CA LYS A 441 -6.53 -0.35 -27.52
C LYS A 441 -5.87 -1.68 -27.19
N CYS A 442 -6.18 -2.72 -27.96
CA CYS A 442 -5.53 -4.03 -27.87
C CYS A 442 -5.17 -4.47 -29.30
N GLU A 443 -3.87 -4.64 -29.58
CA GLU A 443 -3.37 -5.06 -30.89
C GLU A 443 -2.61 -6.39 -30.73
N LEU A 444 -2.92 -7.37 -31.55
CA LEU A 444 -2.14 -8.62 -31.60
C LEU A 444 -0.82 -8.34 -32.32
N ILE A 445 0.32 -8.56 -31.65
CA ILE A 445 1.66 -8.41 -32.24
C ILE A 445 2.06 -9.71 -32.92
N HIS A 446 1.95 -10.83 -32.21
CA HIS A 446 2.47 -12.12 -32.67
C HIS A 446 1.66 -13.28 -32.07
N GLY A 447 1.18 -14.20 -32.91
CA GLY A 447 0.70 -15.52 -32.46
C GLY A 447 1.89 -16.47 -32.37
N VAL A 448 2.25 -16.89 -31.16
CA VAL A 448 3.43 -17.75 -30.93
C VAL A 448 3.09 -19.20 -31.27
N ASP A 449 1.95 -19.66 -30.77
CA ASP A 449 1.35 -20.96 -31.10
C ASP A 449 -0.20 -20.86 -31.04
N ASP A 450 -0.90 -21.99 -31.11
CA ASP A 450 -2.36 -22.03 -31.07
C ASP A 450 -2.95 -21.55 -29.72
N ASP A 451 -2.14 -21.47 -28.66
CA ASP A 451 -2.56 -21.20 -27.30
C ASP A 451 -1.83 -20.01 -26.62
N ASP A 452 -0.82 -19.45 -27.27
CA ASP A 452 0.06 -18.41 -26.76
C ASP A 452 0.17 -17.25 -27.76
N PHE A 453 -0.19 -16.05 -27.29
CA PHE A 453 -0.31 -14.85 -28.11
C PHE A 453 0.35 -13.66 -27.41
N ILE A 454 0.98 -12.76 -28.17
CA ILE A 454 1.56 -11.53 -27.64
C ILE A 454 0.73 -10.34 -28.10
N TYR A 455 0.23 -9.56 -27.14
CA TYR A 455 -0.61 -8.39 -27.37
C TYR A 455 0.08 -7.10 -26.92
N ARG A 456 -0.16 -6.02 -27.65
CA ARG A 456 0.09 -4.65 -27.22
C ARG A 456 -1.21 -4.08 -26.66
N VAL A 457 -1.22 -3.74 -25.38
CA VAL A 457 -2.37 -3.14 -24.70
C VAL A 457 -2.03 -1.70 -24.36
N VAL A 458 -2.91 -0.78 -24.72
CA VAL A 458 -2.81 0.63 -24.34
C VAL A 458 -3.87 0.95 -23.29
N THR A 459 -3.42 1.47 -22.16
CA THR A 459 -4.27 1.93 -21.05
C THR A 459 -4.07 3.44 -20.85
N PRO A 460 -5.06 4.17 -20.30
CA PRO A 460 -4.83 5.53 -19.83
C PRO A 460 -3.82 5.51 -18.67
N SER A 461 -2.81 6.39 -18.66
CA SER A 461 -1.96 6.51 -17.46
C SER A 461 -2.70 7.22 -16.33
N VAL A 462 -2.39 6.81 -15.10
CA VAL A 462 -2.67 7.62 -13.91
C VAL A 462 -1.74 8.82 -13.98
N ARG A 463 -2.29 10.04 -13.87
CA ARG A 463 -1.50 11.25 -13.66
C ARG A 463 -0.48 10.99 -12.55
N GLN A 464 0.81 10.96 -12.87
CA GLN A 464 1.85 11.08 -11.85
C GLN A 464 1.68 12.46 -11.21
N ALA A 465 1.15 12.51 -10.00
CA ALA A 465 1.18 13.73 -9.21
C ALA A 465 2.64 14.08 -8.90
N ALA A 466 3.12 15.12 -9.61
CA ALA A 466 4.34 15.90 -9.39
C ALA A 466 5.69 15.18 -9.61
N GLY A 467 6.32 15.49 -10.74
CA GLY A 467 7.73 15.20 -11.01
C GLY A 467 8.24 15.62 -12.39
N GLY A 468 7.71 16.69 -12.99
CA GLY A 468 8.19 17.21 -14.28
C GLY A 468 8.13 18.73 -14.34
N SER A 469 9.23 19.35 -14.78
CA SER A 469 9.33 20.78 -15.08
C SER A 469 8.19 21.24 -16.01
N PRO A 470 7.61 22.43 -15.84
CA PRO A 470 6.58 22.96 -16.73
C PRO A 470 7.23 23.52 -18.00
N THR A 471 7.75 22.66 -18.86
CA THR A 471 8.21 23.03 -20.20
C THR A 471 7.75 22.01 -21.24
N SER A 472 6.44 21.80 -21.33
CA SER A 472 5.83 21.38 -22.60
C SER A 472 4.44 22.01 -22.74
N THR A 473 4.32 22.86 -23.74
CA THR A 473 3.09 23.47 -24.23
C THR A 473 2.23 22.38 -24.87
N ASN A 474 1.22 21.87 -24.15
CA ASN A 474 -0.10 21.46 -24.65
C ASN A 474 -0.94 20.85 -23.49
N PRO A 475 -1.99 21.52 -23.00
CA PRO A 475 -2.86 21.00 -21.95
C PRO A 475 -3.96 20.12 -22.58
N GLY A 476 -3.73 18.81 -22.74
CA GLY A 476 -4.78 17.94 -23.29
C GLY A 476 -4.50 16.44 -23.42
N GLU A 477 -3.26 15.99 -23.58
CA GLU A 477 -2.97 14.55 -23.73
C GLU A 477 -2.33 14.01 -22.46
N GLY A 478 -3.12 13.28 -21.66
CA GLY A 478 -2.55 12.43 -20.62
C GLY A 478 -1.66 11.39 -21.28
N VAL A 479 -0.43 11.23 -20.78
CA VAL A 479 0.51 10.18 -21.21
C VAL A 479 -0.26 8.84 -21.24
N LEU A 480 -0.18 8.09 -22.32
CA LEU A 480 -0.82 6.77 -22.37
C LEU A 480 0.18 5.73 -21.87
N GLN A 481 -0.29 4.69 -21.19
CA GLN A 481 0.55 3.57 -20.78
C GLN A 481 0.43 2.45 -21.80
N ASP A 482 1.55 1.81 -22.13
CA ASP A 482 1.53 0.65 -23.03
C ASP A 482 2.17 -0.59 -22.40
N PHE A 483 1.50 -1.72 -22.53
CA PHE A 483 1.90 -3.01 -22.00
C PHE A 483 2.10 -3.98 -23.17
N ILE A 484 3.19 -4.75 -23.15
CA ILE A 484 3.37 -5.91 -24.03
C ILE A 484 3.11 -7.13 -23.17
N LEU A 485 2.04 -7.86 -23.47
CA LEU A 485 1.57 -8.99 -22.66
C LEU A 485 1.63 -10.30 -23.46
N LEU A 486 2.32 -11.29 -22.91
CA LEU A 486 2.20 -12.69 -23.30
C LEU A 486 0.95 -13.28 -22.63
N ALA A 487 0.00 -13.71 -23.44
CA ALA A 487 -1.23 -14.37 -23.04
C ALA A 487 -1.14 -15.85 -23.36
N SER A 488 -1.14 -16.69 -22.33
CA SER A 488 -1.06 -18.15 -22.41
C SER A 488 -2.33 -18.79 -21.92
N ARG A 489 -3.06 -19.48 -22.81
CA ARG A 489 -4.32 -20.16 -22.47
C ARG A 489 -4.12 -21.66 -22.38
N ARG A 490 -4.71 -22.33 -21.38
CA ARG A 490 -4.63 -23.79 -21.22
C ARG A 490 -5.97 -24.37 -20.74
N LYS A 491 -6.35 -25.48 -21.34
CA LYS A 491 -7.52 -26.30 -20.96
C LYS A 491 -7.22 -27.12 -19.70
N PRO A 492 -8.25 -27.55 -18.93
CA PRO A 492 -8.07 -28.36 -17.74
C PRO A 492 -7.46 -29.73 -18.07
N CYS A 493 -6.63 -30.27 -17.17
CA CYS A 493 -5.95 -31.55 -17.33
C CYS A 493 -6.74 -32.72 -16.74
N GLY A 494 -7.60 -32.46 -15.73
CA GLY A 494 -8.52 -33.44 -15.14
C GLY A 494 -9.87 -32.85 -14.71
N HIS A 495 -10.78 -33.71 -14.26
CA HIS A 495 -12.07 -33.29 -13.69
C HIS A 495 -11.85 -32.44 -12.43
N GLY A 496 -12.33 -31.19 -12.47
CA GLY A 496 -12.20 -30.24 -11.36
C GLY A 496 -11.04 -29.24 -11.49
N ASP A 497 -10.20 -29.35 -12.52
CA ASP A 497 -9.18 -28.34 -12.81
C ASP A 497 -9.81 -27.09 -13.46
N PRO A 498 -9.27 -25.88 -13.18
CA PRO A 498 -9.70 -24.67 -13.86
C PRO A 498 -9.14 -24.57 -15.28
N TYR A 499 -9.91 -23.92 -16.16
CA TYR A 499 -9.33 -23.30 -17.35
C TYR A 499 -8.45 -22.13 -16.92
N VAL A 500 -7.28 -21.97 -17.54
CA VAL A 500 -6.30 -20.96 -17.16
C VAL A 500 -5.99 -20.05 -18.33
N ILE A 501 -6.05 -18.74 -18.10
CA ILE A 501 -5.57 -17.70 -19.02
C ILE A 501 -4.56 -16.86 -18.25
N ALA A 502 -3.27 -17.07 -18.49
CA ALA A 502 -2.19 -16.37 -17.81
C ALA A 502 -1.63 -15.22 -18.66
N LEU A 503 -1.37 -14.08 -18.03
CA LEU A 503 -0.89 -12.84 -18.64
C LEU A 503 0.39 -12.41 -17.92
N ARG A 504 1.44 -12.12 -18.69
CA ARG A 504 2.72 -11.61 -18.18
C ARG A 504 3.35 -10.63 -19.13
N SER A 505 4.04 -9.62 -18.62
CA SER A 505 4.79 -8.69 -19.46
C SER A 505 6.08 -9.27 -20.01
N VAL A 506 6.30 -9.07 -21.31
CA VAL A 506 7.53 -9.48 -22.02
C VAL A 506 8.14 -8.28 -22.74
N SER A 507 9.46 -8.19 -22.79
CA SER A 507 10.16 -7.15 -23.54
C SER A 507 10.57 -7.67 -24.92
N LEU A 508 10.21 -6.91 -25.96
CA LEU A 508 10.53 -7.20 -27.36
C LEU A 508 11.48 -6.14 -27.90
N ALA A 509 12.60 -6.56 -28.50
CA ALA A 509 13.54 -5.64 -29.15
C ALA A 509 12.92 -4.83 -30.31
N THR A 510 11.84 -5.36 -30.91
CA THR A 510 11.11 -4.71 -32.01
C THR A 510 10.22 -3.56 -31.56
N HIS A 511 9.91 -3.43 -30.27
CA HIS A 511 9.01 -2.41 -29.73
C HIS A 511 9.64 -1.74 -28.49
N PRO A 512 10.70 -0.92 -28.66
CA PRO A 512 11.27 -0.13 -27.57
C PRO A 512 10.26 0.89 -27.03
N PRO A 513 10.43 1.37 -25.78
CA PRO A 513 9.62 2.46 -25.24
C PRO A 513 9.74 3.71 -26.14
N PHE A 514 8.60 4.25 -26.56
CA PHE A 514 8.53 5.39 -27.50
C PHE A 514 8.22 6.69 -26.74
N GLU A 515 8.75 7.83 -27.18
CA GLU A 515 8.49 9.15 -26.59
C GLU A 515 6.98 9.49 -26.70
N GLY A 516 6.23 9.27 -25.62
CA GLY A 516 4.77 9.51 -25.55
C GLY A 516 3.98 8.42 -24.82
N TYR A 517 4.55 7.22 -24.68
CA TYR A 517 3.97 6.13 -23.89
C TYR A 517 4.89 5.73 -22.73
N ASN A 518 4.33 5.57 -21.53
CA ASN A 518 5.07 4.98 -20.42
C ASN A 518 4.90 3.46 -20.47
N ARG A 519 6.01 2.71 -20.58
CA ARG A 519 5.98 1.24 -20.67
C ARG A 519 5.64 0.65 -19.31
N GLY A 520 4.48 0.02 -19.24
CA GLY A 520 4.05 -0.69 -18.06
C GLY A 520 4.44 -2.15 -18.03
N GLU A 521 4.65 -2.66 -16.82
CA GLU A 521 5.01 -4.06 -16.58
C GLU A 521 4.00 -4.73 -15.64
N VAL A 522 3.65 -5.98 -15.93
CA VAL A 522 2.77 -6.85 -15.11
C VAL A 522 3.50 -8.17 -14.90
N LEU A 523 3.74 -8.54 -13.64
CA LEU A 523 4.45 -9.78 -13.31
C LEU A 523 3.61 -11.03 -13.59
N CYS A 524 2.37 -11.03 -13.12
CA CYS A 524 1.46 -12.14 -13.24
C CYS A 524 0.03 -11.63 -13.10
N ALA A 525 -0.77 -11.75 -14.14
CA ALA A 525 -2.20 -11.53 -14.09
C ALA A 525 -2.91 -12.65 -14.87
N GLY A 526 -4.21 -12.82 -14.71
CA GLY A 526 -4.90 -13.85 -15.47
C GLY A 526 -6.26 -14.24 -14.91
N PHE A 527 -6.95 -15.10 -15.64
CA PHE A 527 -8.22 -15.67 -15.25
C PHE A 527 -8.07 -17.16 -14.97
N THR A 528 -8.78 -17.63 -13.95
CA THR A 528 -9.09 -19.05 -13.76
C THR A 528 -10.60 -19.22 -13.81
N ILE A 529 -11.08 -20.18 -14.59
CA ILE A 529 -12.51 -20.45 -14.75
C ILE A 529 -12.78 -21.86 -14.27
N LEU A 530 -13.60 -21.99 -13.23
CA LEU A 530 -14.00 -23.27 -12.64
C LEU A 530 -15.46 -23.55 -12.97
N GLU A 531 -15.74 -24.76 -13.43
CA GLU A 531 -17.12 -25.22 -13.60
C GLU A 531 -17.70 -25.60 -12.25
N THR A 532 -18.80 -24.93 -11.89
CA THR A 532 -19.59 -25.22 -10.68
C THR A 532 -20.86 -25.98 -11.13
N ASN A 533 -21.53 -26.68 -10.23
CA ASN A 533 -22.71 -27.48 -10.61
C ASN A 533 -23.84 -26.57 -11.17
N ASN A 534 -24.55 -27.03 -12.21
CA ASN A 534 -25.65 -26.36 -12.97
C ASN A 534 -25.24 -25.28 -14.00
N ASN A 535 -24.39 -25.58 -15.00
CA ASN A 535 -24.02 -24.64 -16.09
C ASN A 535 -23.46 -23.28 -15.63
N MET A 536 -23.14 -23.14 -14.34
CA MET A 536 -22.55 -21.94 -13.76
C MET A 536 -21.03 -22.07 -13.71
N SER A 537 -20.33 -20.99 -13.99
CA SER A 537 -18.88 -20.91 -13.87
C SER A 537 -18.48 -19.87 -12.83
N LEU A 538 -17.49 -20.23 -12.01
CA LEU A 538 -16.81 -19.32 -11.12
C LEU A 538 -15.61 -18.75 -11.87
N ILE A 539 -15.64 -17.43 -12.10
CA ILE A 539 -14.57 -16.70 -12.78
C ILE A 539 -13.76 -15.97 -11.72
N SER A 540 -12.49 -16.34 -11.61
CA SER A 540 -11.55 -15.69 -10.70
C SER A 540 -10.46 -14.99 -11.50
N TYR A 541 -10.36 -13.68 -11.40
CA TYR A 541 -9.26 -12.90 -11.96
C TYR A 541 -8.22 -12.65 -10.89
N TYR A 542 -6.96 -12.87 -11.22
CA TYR A 542 -5.82 -12.62 -10.35
C TYR A 542 -4.95 -11.55 -11.00
N ASN A 543 -4.40 -10.67 -10.18
CA ASN A 543 -3.37 -9.75 -10.62
C ASN A 543 -2.42 -9.44 -9.47
N GLN A 544 -1.15 -9.63 -9.75
CA GLN A 544 -0.04 -9.24 -8.92
C GLN A 544 0.26 -7.77 -9.26
N ALA A 545 -0.12 -6.86 -8.36
CA ALA A 545 -0.11 -5.42 -8.60
C ALA A 545 1.27 -4.90 -9.00
N SER A 546 1.34 -4.25 -10.16
CA SER A 546 2.51 -3.47 -10.57
C SER A 546 2.39 -2.02 -10.10
N PRO A 547 3.50 -1.28 -9.93
CA PRO A 547 3.49 0.11 -9.43
C PRO A 547 2.58 1.05 -10.21
N GLU A 548 2.38 0.76 -11.49
CA GLU A 548 1.55 1.57 -12.38
C GLU A 548 0.05 1.34 -12.21
N VAL A 549 -0.34 0.10 -11.90
CA VAL A 549 -1.74 -0.27 -11.66
C VAL A 549 -2.09 -0.14 -10.18
N LEU A 550 -1.08 -0.03 -9.30
CA LEU A 550 -1.23 0.07 -7.86
C LEU A 550 -2.14 1.21 -7.41
N PRO A 551 -2.10 2.44 -7.98
CA PRO A 551 -3.02 3.50 -7.62
C PRO A 551 -4.48 3.19 -7.93
N TYR A 552 -4.79 2.44 -8.99
CA TYR A 552 -6.16 1.97 -9.27
C TYR A 552 -6.59 0.94 -8.23
N ILE A 553 -5.70 0.00 -7.94
CA ILE A 553 -5.94 -1.11 -7.02
C ILE A 553 -6.13 -0.63 -5.58
N SER A 554 -5.28 0.28 -5.12
CA SER A 554 -5.37 0.84 -3.78
C SER A 554 -6.64 1.66 -3.59
N THR A 555 -7.13 2.34 -4.62
CA THR A 555 -8.41 3.09 -4.58
C THR A 555 -9.59 2.14 -4.35
N ASP A 556 -9.64 1.04 -5.10
CA ASP A 556 -10.73 0.07 -4.99
C ASP A 556 -10.63 -0.77 -3.70
N ILE A 557 -9.43 -1.15 -3.27
CA ILE A 557 -9.22 -1.86 -1.99
C ILE A 557 -9.52 -0.95 -0.79
N ALA A 558 -9.20 0.34 -0.90
CA ALA A 558 -9.58 1.31 0.11
C ALA A 558 -11.10 1.47 0.16
N GLY A 559 -11.80 1.27 -0.95
CA GLY A 559 -13.25 1.45 -1.07
C GLY A 559 -13.67 2.84 -1.56
N LEU A 560 -12.73 3.58 -2.15
CA LEU A 560 -12.96 4.91 -2.73
C LEU A 560 -13.52 4.85 -4.16
N SER A 561 -13.40 3.70 -4.82
CA SER A 561 -13.90 3.47 -6.17
C SER A 561 -14.48 2.06 -6.27
N SER A 562 -15.47 1.92 -7.15
CA SER A 562 -16.12 0.66 -7.52
C SER A 562 -15.71 0.22 -8.92
N SER A 563 -14.60 0.73 -9.47
CA SER A 563 -14.22 0.53 -10.87
C SER A 563 -14.06 -0.95 -11.25
N PHE A 564 -13.41 -1.76 -10.41
CA PHE A 564 -13.35 -3.21 -10.60
C PHE A 564 -14.73 -3.84 -10.52
N TYR A 565 -15.55 -3.44 -9.56
CA TYR A 565 -16.91 -3.97 -9.45
C TYR A 565 -17.72 -3.69 -10.72
N HIS A 566 -17.73 -2.45 -11.24
CA HIS A 566 -18.38 -2.12 -12.51
C HIS A 566 -17.78 -2.88 -13.70
N THR A 567 -16.46 -3.08 -13.73
CA THR A 567 -15.78 -3.83 -14.79
C THR A 567 -16.17 -5.32 -14.75
N PHE A 568 -16.25 -5.93 -13.58
CA PHE A 568 -16.67 -7.32 -13.41
C PHE A 568 -18.17 -7.50 -13.64
N CYS A 569 -19.01 -6.53 -13.27
CA CYS A 569 -20.42 -6.53 -13.66
C CYS A 569 -20.58 -6.42 -15.17
N SER A 570 -19.79 -5.57 -15.84
CA SER A 570 -19.79 -5.44 -17.30
C SER A 570 -19.30 -6.72 -17.97
N CYS A 571 -18.28 -7.38 -17.41
CA CYS A 571 -17.81 -8.69 -17.85
C CYS A 571 -18.89 -9.76 -17.71
N SER A 572 -19.56 -9.83 -16.55
CA SER A 572 -20.67 -10.77 -16.33
C SER A 572 -21.82 -10.53 -17.32
N GLN A 573 -22.20 -9.27 -17.55
CA GLN A 573 -23.20 -8.91 -18.56
C GLN A 573 -22.78 -9.28 -19.98
N TYR A 574 -21.51 -9.07 -20.35
CA TYR A 574 -20.96 -9.45 -21.65
C TYR A 574 -21.02 -10.98 -21.85
N LEU A 575 -20.64 -11.74 -20.82
CA LEU A 575 -20.69 -13.19 -20.85
C LEU A 575 -22.13 -13.71 -20.92
N SER A 576 -23.07 -13.13 -20.18
CA SER A 576 -24.49 -13.51 -20.27
C SER A 576 -25.11 -13.19 -21.63
N ARG A 577 -24.77 -12.03 -22.23
CA ARG A 577 -25.24 -11.65 -23.57
C ARG A 577 -24.74 -12.60 -24.65
N ASN A 578 -23.46 -12.96 -24.60
CA ASN A 578 -22.84 -13.85 -25.59
C ASN A 578 -23.01 -15.34 -25.26
N GLY A 579 -23.45 -15.67 -24.05
CA GLY A 579 -23.79 -17.02 -23.63
C GLY A 579 -25.08 -17.56 -24.25
N GLN A 580 -26.01 -16.67 -24.63
CA GLN A 580 -27.33 -17.01 -25.18
C GLN A 580 -27.38 -17.20 -26.70
N LEU A 581 -26.30 -16.95 -27.44
CA LEU A 581 -26.27 -17.23 -28.87
C LEU A 581 -26.23 -18.76 -29.11
N PRO A 582 -27.19 -19.32 -29.88
CA PRO A 582 -27.20 -20.74 -30.17
C PRO A 582 -25.97 -21.12 -31.02
N ALA A 583 -25.45 -22.32 -30.77
CA ALA A 583 -24.40 -22.92 -31.57
C ALA A 583 -24.91 -23.16 -32.99
N SER A 584 -24.58 -22.27 -33.91
CA SER A 584 -24.67 -22.52 -35.35
C SER A 584 -23.48 -21.90 -36.04
N GLU A 585 -22.29 -22.42 -35.74
CA GLU A 585 -21.12 -22.37 -36.61
C GLU A 585 -20.12 -23.48 -36.19
N GLU A 586 -20.65 -24.70 -35.99
CA GLU A 586 -19.90 -25.91 -36.30
C GLU A 586 -20.44 -26.43 -37.64
N VAL A 587 -19.78 -26.03 -38.74
CA VAL A 587 -19.82 -26.82 -39.97
C VAL A 587 -18.39 -27.25 -40.25
N THR A 588 -18.19 -28.55 -40.06
CA THR A 588 -17.10 -29.34 -40.61
C THR A 588 -16.81 -28.96 -42.07
N GLY A 589 -15.57 -28.55 -42.34
CA GLY A 589 -15.05 -28.30 -43.68
C GLY A 589 -13.62 -28.76 -43.77
N ASN A 590 -13.45 -30.06 -44.03
CA ASN A 590 -12.20 -30.74 -44.35
C ASN A 590 -11.34 -29.98 -45.38
N TYR A 591 -10.03 -30.10 -45.20
CA TYR A 591 -8.97 -30.16 -46.21
C TYR A 591 -9.37 -29.90 -47.67
N GLY A 592 -8.77 -28.87 -48.27
CA GLY A 592 -8.81 -28.62 -49.71
C GLY A 592 -7.56 -27.89 -50.20
N ALA A 593 -6.42 -28.57 -50.18
CA ALA A 593 -5.26 -28.20 -50.99
C ALA A 593 -5.11 -29.20 -52.13
N ALA A 594 -5.66 -28.90 -53.31
CA ALA A 594 -5.11 -29.36 -54.59
C ALA A 594 -5.68 -28.54 -55.76
N ASN A 595 -4.79 -27.82 -56.43
CA ASN A 595 -4.98 -27.30 -57.79
C ASN A 595 -5.50 -28.38 -58.74
N THR A 596 -6.39 -28.03 -59.67
CA THR A 596 -6.18 -28.19 -61.14
C THR A 596 -7.42 -27.78 -61.95
N SER A 597 -7.15 -27.17 -63.10
CA SER A 597 -8.05 -26.96 -64.25
C SER A 597 -9.13 -25.88 -64.14
N LEU A 598 -8.80 -24.68 -64.63
CA LEU A 598 -9.51 -23.97 -65.72
C LEU A 598 -9.07 -22.49 -65.75
N LEU A 599 -7.85 -22.25 -66.22
CA LEU A 599 -7.41 -20.96 -66.74
C LEU A 599 -6.67 -21.22 -68.05
N SER A 600 -7.44 -21.38 -69.11
CA SER A 600 -6.98 -21.20 -70.48
C SER A 600 -7.68 -19.98 -71.05
N GLU A 601 -6.87 -19.00 -71.42
CA GLU A 601 -7.11 -18.01 -72.48
C GLU A 601 -8.25 -16.99 -72.27
N VAL A 602 -7.89 -15.72 -72.01
CA VAL A 602 -7.97 -14.68 -73.05
C VAL A 602 -6.84 -13.65 -72.81
N VAL A 603 -6.15 -13.41 -73.92
CA VAL A 603 -4.92 -12.66 -74.18
C VAL A 603 -5.12 -11.14 -74.06
N HIS A 604 -4.09 -10.47 -73.53
CA HIS A 604 -3.83 -9.04 -73.75
C HIS A 604 -3.70 -8.73 -75.25
N SER A 605 -4.47 -7.78 -75.76
CA SER A 605 -4.06 -7.01 -76.94
C SER A 605 -4.56 -5.57 -76.82
N THR A 606 -3.63 -4.67 -76.50
CA THR A 606 -3.71 -3.24 -76.79
C THR A 606 -3.37 -3.01 -78.27
N PRO A 607 -3.91 -1.95 -78.91
CA PRO A 607 -3.78 -1.76 -80.35
C PRO A 607 -2.48 -1.07 -80.73
N LEU A 608 -1.86 -1.55 -81.81
CA LEU A 608 -1.25 -0.76 -82.87
C LEU A 608 -1.47 -1.48 -84.19
#